data_AF-A0A537QMQ3-F1
#
_entry.id   AF-A0A537QMQ3-F1
#
_cell.length_a   1.000
_cell.length_b   1.000
_cell.length_c   1.000
_cell.angle_alpha   90.00
_cell.angle_beta   90.00
_cell.angle_gamma   90.00
#
_symmetry.space_group_name_H-M   'P 1'
#
loop_
_entity.id
_entity.type
_entity.pdbx_description
1 polymer ?
#
loop_
_entity_poly.entity_id
_entity_poly.type
_entity_poly.pdbx_seq_one_letter_code
_entity_poly.pdbx_strand_id
1 'polypeptide(L)'
;GFARLFDQLGVAIDTEDPAALTIFPEMDEAADVPEITEACWGILGKSPDTVMCASSRMVVKFKGAARPTVIACTLLPYDPRFDLGPDLAGALGRVALNHPHCAKFCVLGGGTCSRG
;
A
#
# COMPACT_ATOMS: atom_id res chain seq x y z
N GLY A 1 -9.25 -22.49 4.74
CA GLY A 1 -8.64 -21.19 4.40
C GLY A 1 -7.30 -21.07 5.08
N PHE A 2 -6.86 -19.85 5.34
CA PHE A 2 -5.57 -19.55 5.97
C PHE A 2 -5.40 -20.16 7.37
N ALA A 3 -6.48 -20.28 8.16
CA ALA A 3 -6.44 -20.93 9.49
C ALA A 3 -5.80 -22.32 9.44
N ARG A 4 -6.32 -23.21 8.58
CA ARG A 4 -5.78 -24.56 8.37
C ARG A 4 -4.32 -24.55 7.91
N LEU A 5 -3.94 -23.60 7.06
CA LEU A 5 -2.57 -23.48 6.56
C LEU A 5 -1.63 -23.08 7.70
N PHE A 6 -2.03 -22.12 8.53
CA PHE A 6 -1.23 -21.62 9.63
C PHE A 6 -1.06 -22.68 10.74
N ASP A 7 -2.10 -23.45 11.04
CA ASP A 7 -2.01 -24.61 11.95
C ASP A 7 -0.98 -25.64 11.47
N GLN A 8 -0.98 -25.96 10.17
CA GLN A 8 -0.04 -26.92 9.59
C GLN A 8 1.42 -26.44 9.63
N LEU A 9 1.62 -25.13 9.58
CA LEU A 9 2.95 -24.51 9.60
C LEU A 9 3.42 -24.13 11.02
N GLY A 10 2.56 -24.26 12.04
CA GLY A 10 2.85 -23.79 13.39
C GLY A 10 2.98 -22.26 13.50
N VAL A 11 2.27 -21.52 12.65
CA VAL A 11 2.30 -20.05 12.59
C VAL A 11 1.14 -19.50 13.42
N ALA A 12 1.43 -18.76 14.49
CA ALA A 12 0.42 -18.17 15.37
C ALA A 12 -0.10 -16.82 14.84
N ILE A 13 -0.91 -16.86 13.79
CA ILE A 13 -1.62 -15.69 13.24
C ILE A 13 -3.13 -15.92 13.38
N ASP A 14 -3.82 -14.99 14.02
CA ASP A 14 -5.29 -14.97 14.06
C ASP A 14 -5.83 -14.61 12.67
N THR A 15 -6.58 -15.52 12.06
CA THR A 15 -7.14 -15.30 10.72
C THR A 15 -8.45 -14.54 10.72
N GLU A 16 -9.06 -14.36 11.89
CA GLU A 16 -10.30 -13.59 12.05
C GLU A 16 -10.02 -12.12 12.41
N ASP A 17 -8.79 -11.78 12.81
CA ASP A 17 -8.35 -10.40 12.99
C ASP A 17 -7.85 -9.81 11.65
N PRO A 18 -8.59 -8.86 11.02
CA PRO A 18 -8.22 -8.27 9.74
C PRO A 18 -6.94 -7.42 9.80
N ALA A 19 -6.49 -7.03 10.99
CA ALA A 19 -5.19 -6.38 11.20
C ALA A 19 -4.04 -7.40 11.38
N ALA A 20 -4.35 -8.65 11.75
CA ALA A 20 -3.37 -9.74 11.81
C ALA A 20 -3.22 -10.45 10.45
N LEU A 21 -4.31 -10.56 9.68
CA LEU A 21 -4.32 -11.12 8.33
C LEU A 21 -5.12 -10.24 7.37
N THR A 22 -4.41 -9.54 6.48
CA THR A 22 -5.02 -8.77 5.38
C THR A 22 -4.76 -9.47 4.05
N ILE A 23 -5.81 -9.76 3.28
CA ILE A 23 -5.71 -10.41 1.97
C ILE A 23 -5.95 -9.37 0.88
N PHE A 24 -4.93 -9.12 0.07
CA PHE A 24 -5.07 -8.29 -1.12
C PHE A 24 -5.52 -9.15 -2.31
N PRO A 25 -6.40 -8.64 -3.18
CA PRO A 25 -6.62 -9.25 -4.49
C PRO A 25 -5.34 -9.34 -5.30
N GLU A 26 -5.35 -10.15 -6.36
CA GLU A 26 -4.21 -10.28 -7.27
C GLU A 26 -3.78 -8.91 -7.83
N MET A 27 -2.47 -8.69 -7.88
CA MET A 27 -1.83 -7.50 -8.44
C MET A 27 -1.82 -7.55 -9.98
N ASP A 28 -3.01 -7.60 -10.56
CA ASP A 28 -3.22 -7.47 -12.00
C ASP A 28 -3.32 -5.98 -12.36
N GLU A 29 -2.32 -5.50 -13.11
CA GLU A 29 -2.26 -4.13 -13.65
C GLU A 29 -3.19 -3.91 -14.84
N ALA A 30 -3.63 -4.97 -15.53
CA ALA A 30 -4.56 -4.90 -16.66
C ALA A 30 -6.03 -4.87 -16.23
N ALA A 31 -6.30 -5.04 -14.94
CA ALA A 31 -7.65 -4.99 -14.38
C ALA A 31 -8.27 -3.60 -14.62
N ASP A 32 -9.47 -3.60 -15.22
CA ASP A 32 -10.28 -2.38 -15.33
C ASP A 32 -10.77 -1.99 -13.94
N VAL A 33 -10.35 -0.81 -13.49
CA VAL A 33 -10.69 -0.28 -12.17
C VAL A 33 -11.22 1.13 -12.31
N PRO A 34 -12.28 1.50 -11.56
CA PRO A 34 -12.81 2.84 -11.62
C PRO A 34 -11.78 3.85 -11.10
N GLU A 35 -11.72 5.00 -11.76
CA GLU A 35 -10.94 6.13 -11.31
C GLU A 35 -11.43 6.61 -9.94
N ILE A 36 -10.49 6.95 -9.06
CA ILE A 36 -10.81 7.52 -7.75
C ILE A 36 -10.85 9.04 -7.83
N THR A 37 -11.77 9.64 -7.06
CA THR A 37 -11.89 11.09 -6.93
C THR A 37 -11.86 11.48 -5.46
N GLU A 38 -11.67 12.76 -5.15
CA GLU A 38 -11.73 13.25 -3.77
C GLU A 38 -13.10 13.00 -3.11
N ALA A 39 -14.18 12.89 -3.90
CA ALA A 39 -15.50 12.55 -3.39
C ALA A 39 -15.56 11.13 -2.78
N CYS A 40 -14.69 10.21 -3.21
CA CYS A 40 -14.65 8.84 -2.69
C CYS A 40 -14.38 8.80 -1.18
N TRP A 41 -13.64 9.76 -0.62
CA TRP A 41 -13.38 9.84 0.82
C TRP A 41 -14.67 9.96 1.63
N GLY A 42 -15.56 10.88 1.21
CA GLY A 42 -16.87 11.07 1.83
C GLY A 42 -17.80 9.90 1.61
N ILE A 43 -17.86 9.36 0.38
CA ILE A 43 -18.72 8.22 0.03
C ILE A 43 -18.38 6.98 0.87
N LEU A 44 -17.09 6.74 1.12
CA LEU A 44 -16.60 5.56 1.82
C LEU A 44 -16.42 5.78 3.33
N GLY A 45 -16.61 6.99 3.83
CA GLY A 45 -16.33 7.33 5.22
C GLY A 45 -14.85 7.14 5.60
N LYS A 46 -13.94 7.34 4.65
CA LYS A 46 -12.48 7.19 4.83
C LYS A 46 -11.77 8.54 4.86
N SER A 47 -10.63 8.62 5.54
CA SER A 47 -9.74 9.78 5.49
C SER A 47 -8.52 9.47 4.60
N PRO A 48 -8.01 10.44 3.81
CA PRO A 48 -6.76 10.25 3.07
C PRO A 48 -5.57 9.91 3.98
N ASP A 49 -5.60 10.34 5.25
CA ASP A 49 -4.51 10.09 6.22
C ASP A 49 -4.41 8.62 6.65
N THR A 50 -5.43 7.79 6.40
CA THR A 50 -5.41 6.36 6.74
C THR A 50 -4.73 5.51 5.67
N VAL A 51 -4.33 6.09 4.54
CA VAL A 51 -3.62 5.38 3.49
C VAL A 51 -2.13 5.27 3.85
N MET A 52 -1.52 4.10 3.68
CA MET A 52 -0.11 3.85 4.05
C MET A 52 0.84 4.93 3.51
N CYS A 53 0.73 5.29 2.23
CA CYS A 53 1.63 6.26 1.61
C CYS A 53 1.43 7.71 2.10
N ALA A 54 0.40 7.99 2.92
CA ALA A 54 0.23 9.31 3.54
C ALA A 54 1.35 9.60 4.54
N SER A 55 1.74 8.61 5.36
CA SER A 55 2.69 8.80 6.46
C SER A 55 3.87 7.83 6.47
N SER A 56 3.76 6.68 5.79
CA SER A 56 4.81 5.65 5.78
C SER A 56 5.71 5.78 4.56
N ARG A 57 6.98 5.42 4.72
CA ARG A 57 8.00 5.43 3.67
C ARG A 57 8.83 4.16 3.72
N MET A 58 9.25 3.68 2.54
CA MET A 58 10.16 2.54 2.42
C MET A 58 11.51 3.03 1.92
N VAL A 59 12.59 2.75 2.64
CA VAL A 59 13.95 3.04 2.16
C VAL A 59 14.45 1.83 1.37
N VAL A 60 14.70 2.02 0.07
CA VAL A 60 15.08 0.96 -0.85
C VAL A 60 16.49 1.19 -1.37
N LYS A 61 17.32 0.15 -1.27
CA LYS A 61 18.63 0.10 -1.92
C LYS A 61 18.56 -0.84 -3.12
N PHE A 62 18.30 -0.29 -4.31
CA PHE A 62 18.34 -1.10 -5.54
C PHE A 62 19.74 -1.67 -5.76
N LYS A 63 19.79 -2.90 -6.30
CA LYS A 63 21.04 -3.55 -6.69
C LYS A 63 21.77 -2.69 -7.72
N GLY A 64 23.05 -2.42 -7.49
CA GLY A 64 23.87 -1.60 -8.37
C GLY A 64 23.69 -0.08 -8.25
N ALA A 65 22.67 0.43 -7.56
CA ALA A 65 22.55 1.87 -7.33
C ALA A 65 23.71 2.40 -6.45
N ALA A 66 24.08 3.67 -6.55
CA ALA A 66 25.13 4.24 -5.70
C ALA A 66 24.67 4.45 -4.25
N ARG A 67 23.38 4.75 -4.05
CA ARG A 67 22.77 5.12 -2.75
C ARG A 67 21.33 4.58 -2.66
N PRO A 68 20.77 4.44 -1.45
CA PRO A 68 19.35 4.16 -1.29
C PRO A 68 18.48 5.35 -1.73
N THR A 69 17.20 5.09 -1.93
CA THR A 69 16.16 6.09 -2.20
C THR A 69 14.93 5.80 -1.35
N VAL A 70 14.07 6.80 -1.17
CA VAL A 70 12.85 6.72 -0.36
C VAL A 70 11.65 6.56 -1.29
N ILE A 71 10.89 5.49 -1.10
CA ILE A 71 9.73 5.13 -1.90
C ILE A 71 8.44 5.34 -1.10
N ALA A 72 7.43 5.90 -1.76
CA ALA A 72 6.11 6.17 -1.19
C ALA A 72 5.22 4.91 -1.07
N CYS A 73 5.37 3.95 -1.98
CA CYS A 73 4.49 2.77 -2.10
C CYS A 73 5.30 1.47 -2.12
N THR A 74 5.01 0.56 -1.18
CA THR A 74 5.69 -0.75 -1.11
C THR A 74 5.35 -1.68 -2.28
N LEU A 75 4.17 -1.50 -2.89
CA LEU A 75 3.72 -2.29 -4.03
C LEU A 75 4.29 -1.79 -5.38
N LEU A 76 4.82 -0.56 -5.41
CA LEU A 76 5.29 0.08 -6.65
C LEU A 76 6.74 0.59 -6.50
N PRO A 77 7.70 -0.27 -6.10
CA PRO A 77 9.06 0.18 -5.83
C PRO A 77 9.80 0.67 -7.07
N TYR A 78 9.42 0.21 -8.27
CA TYR A 78 10.10 0.54 -9.52
C TYR A 78 9.42 1.65 -10.33
N ASP A 79 8.25 2.12 -9.90
CA ASP A 79 7.56 3.21 -10.59
C ASP A 79 8.18 4.55 -10.15
N PRO A 80 8.81 5.31 -11.06
CA PRO A 80 9.51 6.54 -10.71
C PRO A 80 8.58 7.62 -10.14
N ARG A 81 7.26 7.53 -10.36
CA ARG A 81 6.28 8.46 -9.77
C ARG A 81 6.17 8.32 -8.24
N PHE A 82 6.60 7.17 -7.70
CA PHE A 82 6.60 6.89 -6.26
C PHE A 82 7.99 6.96 -5.63
N ASP A 83 9.04 7.26 -6.43
CA ASP A 83 10.38 7.54 -5.92
C ASP A 83 10.49 8.99 -5.46
N LEU A 84 10.64 9.18 -4.15
CA LEU A 84 10.70 10.49 -3.51
C LEU A 84 12.13 11.00 -3.33
N GLY A 85 13.11 10.27 -3.85
CA GLY A 85 14.51 10.67 -3.82
C GLY A 85 15.27 10.24 -2.57
N PRO A 86 16.47 10.79 -2.37
CA PRO A 86 17.52 10.13 -1.60
C PRO A 86 17.49 10.38 -0.09
N ASP A 87 16.61 11.24 0.39
CA ASP A 87 16.61 11.69 1.77
C ASP A 87 15.20 11.82 2.34
N LEU A 88 15.12 11.76 3.68
CA LEU A 88 13.84 11.77 4.38
C LEU A 88 13.16 13.13 4.34
N ALA A 89 13.92 14.22 4.26
CA ALA A 89 13.35 15.57 4.26
C ALA A 89 12.57 15.82 2.95
N GLY A 90 13.13 15.43 1.81
CA GLY A 90 12.47 15.47 0.50
C GLY A 90 11.28 14.51 0.40
N ALA A 91 11.30 13.42 1.16
CA ALA A 91 10.24 12.41 1.15
C ALA A 91 8.93 12.81 1.86
N LEU A 92 8.87 13.97 2.53
CA LEU A 92 7.66 14.44 3.21
C LEU A 92 6.63 15.10 2.27
N GLY A 93 6.88 15.06 0.95
CA GLY A 93 5.98 15.61 -0.06
C GLY A 93 4.66 14.85 -0.24
N ARG A 94 3.76 15.47 -1.02
CA ARG A 94 2.48 14.87 -1.42
C ARG A 94 2.73 13.68 -2.35
N VAL A 95 1.89 12.65 -2.23
CA VAL A 95 1.90 11.46 -3.08
C VAL A 95 0.59 11.42 -3.86
N ALA A 96 0.67 11.36 -5.19
CA ALA A 96 -0.51 11.22 -6.04
C ALA A 96 -0.99 9.77 -6.06
N LEU A 97 -2.26 9.53 -5.74
CA LEU A 97 -2.88 8.21 -5.79
C LEU A 97 -3.31 7.84 -7.23
N ASN A 98 -2.36 7.82 -8.16
CA ASN A 98 -2.64 7.70 -9.60
C ASN A 98 -2.11 6.39 -10.20
N HIS A 99 -2.45 5.27 -9.57
CA HIS A 99 -2.14 3.91 -10.04
C HIS A 99 -3.36 3.00 -9.87
N PRO A 100 -3.61 2.01 -10.75
CA PRO A 100 -4.70 1.05 -10.59
C PRO A 100 -4.76 0.41 -9.19
N HIS A 101 -3.61 0.11 -8.59
CA HIS A 101 -3.51 -0.44 -7.23
C HIS A 101 -3.96 0.55 -6.13
N CYS A 102 -3.82 1.86 -6.34
CA CYS A 102 -4.36 2.85 -5.41
C CYS A 102 -5.89 2.74 -5.32
N ALA A 103 -6.56 2.62 -6.46
CA ALA A 103 -8.00 2.41 -6.54
C ALA A 103 -8.38 1.02 -6.02
N LYS A 104 -7.77 -0.03 -6.59
CA LYS A 104 -8.10 -1.44 -6.36
C LYS A 104 -7.89 -1.90 -4.92
N PHE A 105 -6.91 -1.36 -4.21
CA PHE A 105 -6.53 -1.85 -2.88
C PHE A 105 -6.79 -0.82 -1.80
N CYS A 106 -6.22 0.38 -1.93
CA CYS A 106 -6.20 1.36 -0.84
C CYS A 106 -7.56 2.06 -0.69
N VAL A 107 -8.05 2.68 -1.76
CA VAL A 107 -9.25 3.53 -1.68
C VAL A 107 -10.52 2.67 -1.73
N LEU A 108 -10.71 1.89 -2.79
CA LEU A 108 -11.93 1.11 -3.01
C LEU A 108 -11.81 -0.34 -2.49
N GLY A 109 -10.60 -0.87 -2.39
CA GLY A 109 -10.33 -2.28 -2.10
C GLY A 109 -10.40 -2.73 -0.64
N GLY A 110 -10.66 -1.81 0.29
CA GLY A 110 -10.70 -2.14 1.73
C GLY A 110 -9.35 -2.56 2.33
N GLY A 111 -8.25 -2.50 1.57
CA GLY A 111 -6.92 -2.78 2.08
C GLY A 111 -6.54 -1.75 3.14
N THR A 112 -6.21 -2.24 4.33
CA THR A 112 -5.71 -1.41 5.43
C THR A 112 -4.35 -1.90 5.87
N CYS A 113 -3.41 -0.98 6.04
CA CYS A 113 -2.06 -1.30 6.53
C CYS A 113 -1.70 -0.49 7.78
N SER A 114 -2.70 0.17 8.36
CA SER A 114 -2.63 0.86 9.64
C SER A 114 -3.82 0.41 10.47
N ARG A 115 -3.63 0.24 11.79
CA ARG A 115 -4.78 0.12 12.70
C ARG A 115 -5.51 1.47 12.64
N GLY A 116 -6.68 1.48 11.98
CA GLY A 116 -7.65 2.56 12.08
C GLY A 116 -8.38 2.50 13.40
#